data_AF-A0A4P6X024-F1
#
_entry.id   AF-A0A4P6X024-F1
#
_cell.length_a   1.000
_cell.length_b   1.000
_cell.length_c   1.000
_cell.angle_alpha   90.00
_cell.angle_beta   90.00
_cell.angle_gamma   90.00
#
_symmetry.space_group_name_H-M   'P 1'
#
loop_
_entity.id
_entity.type
_entity.pdbx_description
1 polymer ?
#
loop_
_entity_poly.entity_id
_entity_poly.type
_entity_poly.pdbx_seq_one_letter_code
_entity_poly.pdbx_strand_id
1 'polypeptide(L)'
;MALARQPGLVLEHADAYVDLASAELDEWGAQWKHRAGLNSAAALLAVLALGLAGVAGIAVAVVPLASMPMPWLLVVIPAVPLLLAALLAWRAHRLEKSPPFAALRQQMAQDLATLRILDEE
;
A
#
# COMPACT_ATOMS: atom_id res chain seq x y z
N MET A 1 -41.29 -19.44 3.68
CA MET A 1 -41.57 -18.32 4.61
C MET A 1 -41.06 -18.70 6.01
N ALA A 2 -39.75 -18.96 6.15
CA ALA A 2 -39.16 -19.52 7.39
C ALA A 2 -37.90 -18.77 7.86
N LEU A 3 -37.56 -17.63 7.25
CA LEU A 3 -36.42 -16.80 7.68
C LEU A 3 -36.65 -16.08 9.02
N ALA A 4 -37.84 -16.20 9.63
CA ALA A 4 -38.25 -15.40 10.78
C ALA A 4 -38.08 -16.09 12.14
N ARG A 5 -37.63 -17.35 12.23
CA ARG A 5 -37.81 -18.15 13.45
C ARG A 5 -36.62 -18.22 14.42
N GLN A 6 -35.43 -17.77 14.05
CA GLN A 6 -34.28 -17.75 14.98
C GLN A 6 -33.38 -16.51 14.77
N PRO A 7 -33.82 -15.31 15.20
CA PRO A 7 -33.02 -14.09 15.09
C PRO A 7 -31.79 -14.08 16.01
N GLY A 8 -31.75 -14.92 17.05
CA GLY A 8 -30.64 -14.98 18.01
C GLY A 8 -29.35 -15.60 17.45
N LEU A 9 -29.46 -16.63 16.60
CA LEU A 9 -28.30 -17.32 16.02
C LEU A 9 -27.58 -16.47 14.96
N VAL A 10 -28.29 -15.55 14.31
CA VAL A 10 -27.72 -14.61 13.34
C VAL A 10 -26.92 -13.50 14.05
N LEU A 11 -27.34 -13.08 15.25
CA LEU A 11 -26.62 -12.09 16.05
C LEU A 11 -25.33 -12.65 16.66
N GLU A 12 -25.34 -13.90 17.13
CA GLU A 12 -24.16 -14.51 17.75
C GLU A 12 -23.07 -14.86 16.72
N HIS A 13 -23.44 -15.11 15.45
CA HIS A 13 -22.47 -15.17 14.36
C HIS A 13 -22.03 -13.79 13.86
N ALA A 14 -22.90 -12.76 13.92
CA ALA A 14 -22.53 -11.40 13.58
C ALA A 14 -21.39 -10.86 14.48
N ASP A 15 -21.37 -11.20 15.76
CA ASP A 15 -20.26 -10.83 16.67
C ASP A 15 -18.94 -11.49 16.26
N ALA A 16 -18.95 -12.77 15.90
CA ALA A 16 -17.76 -13.45 15.39
C ALA A 16 -17.25 -12.85 14.05
N TYR A 17 -18.17 -12.41 13.18
CA TYR A 17 -17.83 -11.68 11.95
C TYR A 17 -17.30 -10.28 12.23
N VAL A 18 -17.81 -9.58 13.25
CA VAL A 18 -17.35 -8.25 13.67
C VAL A 18 -15.94 -8.34 14.27
N ASP A 19 -15.68 -9.34 15.11
CA ASP A 19 -14.35 -9.56 15.68
C ASP A 19 -13.33 -9.90 14.59
N LEU A 20 -13.65 -10.80 13.65
CA LEU A 20 -12.77 -11.15 12.55
C LEU A 20 -12.56 -9.97 11.57
N ALA A 21 -13.62 -9.22 11.28
CA ALA A 21 -13.53 -8.01 10.46
C ALA A 21 -12.68 -6.93 11.14
N SER A 22 -12.77 -6.77 12.46
CA SER A 22 -11.98 -5.79 13.20
C SER A 22 -10.49 -6.15 13.22
N ALA A 23 -10.16 -7.44 13.38
CA ALA A 23 -8.79 -7.93 13.30
C ALA A 23 -8.18 -7.74 11.90
N GLU A 24 -8.94 -8.06 10.85
CA GLU A 24 -8.50 -7.88 9.46
C GLU A 24 -8.36 -6.40 9.09
N LEU A 25 -9.25 -5.53 9.63
CA LEU A 25 -9.17 -4.08 9.50
C LEU A 25 -7.95 -3.47 10.20
N ASP A 26 -7.58 -3.96 11.38
CA ASP A 26 -6.38 -3.49 12.11
C ASP A 26 -5.09 -3.88 11.37
N GLU A 27 -5.05 -5.09 10.84
CA GLU A 27 -3.91 -5.58 10.06
C GLU A 27 -3.78 -4.83 8.72
N TRP A 28 -4.92 -4.51 8.09
CA TRP A 28 -4.99 -3.59 6.96
C TRP A 28 -4.55 -2.17 7.30
N GLY A 29 -5.00 -1.64 8.44
CA GLY A 29 -4.64 -0.33 8.93
C GLY A 29 -3.14 -0.20 9.19
N ALA A 30 -2.53 -1.24 9.77
CA ALA A 30 -1.08 -1.31 9.98
C ALA A 30 -0.31 -1.33 8.65
N GLN A 31 -0.76 -2.12 7.66
CA GLN A 31 -0.16 -2.16 6.32
C GLN A 31 -0.30 -0.83 5.58
N TRP A 32 -1.46 -0.16 5.70
CA TRP A 32 -1.69 1.16 5.13
C TRP A 32 -0.80 2.23 5.76
N LYS A 33 -0.64 2.23 7.09
CA LYS A 33 0.28 3.14 7.79
C LYS A 33 1.72 2.95 7.33
N HIS A 34 2.17 1.70 7.25
CA HIS A 34 3.52 1.39 6.78
C HIS A 34 3.74 1.82 5.33
N ARG A 35 2.75 1.58 4.45
CA ARG A 35 2.79 2.02 3.06
C ARG A 35 2.78 3.55 2.92
N ALA A 36 1.94 4.24 3.69
CA ALA A 36 1.91 5.70 3.72
C ALA A 36 3.26 6.28 4.17
N GLY A 37 3.93 5.65 5.14
CA GLY A 37 5.27 6.01 5.57
C GLY A 37 6.33 5.82 4.48
N LEU A 38 6.31 4.68 3.77
CA LEU A 38 7.24 4.43 2.66
C LEU A 38 7.01 5.39 1.48
N ASN A 39 5.75 5.65 1.13
CA ASN A 39 5.40 6.56 0.04
C ASN A 39 5.74 8.01 0.38
N SER A 40 5.53 8.45 1.63
CA SER A 40 5.91 9.81 2.05
C SER A 40 7.43 10.00 2.04
N ALA A 41 8.20 9.01 2.51
CA ALA A 41 9.65 9.01 2.41
C ALA A 41 10.14 9.04 0.94
N ALA A 42 9.53 8.25 0.07
CA ALA A 42 9.83 8.25 -1.36
C ALA A 42 9.52 9.62 -2.00
N ALA A 43 8.38 10.23 -1.68
CA ALA A 43 7.99 11.54 -2.19
C ALA A 43 8.97 12.63 -1.74
N LEU A 44 9.39 12.62 -0.46
CA LEU A 44 10.36 13.57 0.07
C LEU A 44 11.71 13.48 -0.67
N LEU A 45 12.20 12.26 -0.89
CA LEU A 45 13.43 12.03 -1.64
C LEU A 45 13.31 12.46 -3.11
N ALA A 46 12.16 12.25 -3.74
CA ALA A 46 11.91 12.70 -5.10
C ALA A 46 11.91 14.23 -5.21
N VAL A 47 11.29 14.94 -4.26
CA VAL A 47 11.31 16.41 -4.20
C VAL A 47 12.73 16.92 -4.00
N LEU A 48 13.50 16.29 -3.10
CA LEU A 48 14.90 16.64 -2.88
C LEU A 48 15.74 16.43 -4.16
N ALA A 49 15.57 15.29 -4.83
CA ALA A 49 16.25 14.99 -6.09
C ALA A 49 15.93 16.02 -7.18
N LEU A 50 14.66 16.43 -7.28
CA LEU A 50 14.20 17.45 -8.22
C LEU A 50 14.83 18.82 -7.94
N GLY A 51 14.90 19.22 -6.65
CA GLY A 51 15.57 20.44 -6.25
C GLY A 51 17.06 20.43 -6.60
N LEU A 52 17.75 19.34 -6.30
CA LEU A 52 19.17 19.14 -6.65
C LEU A 52 19.40 19.15 -8.17
N ALA A 53 18.50 18.53 -8.94
CA ALA A 53 18.54 18.55 -10.40
C ALA A 53 18.34 19.96 -10.96
N GLY A 54 17.44 20.75 -10.36
CA GLY A 54 17.26 22.16 -10.72
C GLY A 54 18.52 22.99 -10.48
N VAL A 55 19.15 22.83 -9.32
CA VAL A 55 20.44 23.49 -9.00
C VAL A 55 21.54 23.06 -9.97
N ALA A 56 21.63 21.76 -10.29
CA ALA A 56 22.58 21.24 -11.26
C ALA A 56 22.35 21.85 -12.65
N GLY A 57 21.10 21.98 -13.08
CA GLY A 57 20.74 22.64 -14.34
C GLY A 57 21.16 24.11 -14.39
N ILE A 58 20.96 24.85 -13.30
CA ILE A 58 21.44 26.23 -13.19
C ILE A 58 22.97 26.29 -13.25
N ALA A 59 23.67 25.38 -12.56
CA ALA A 59 25.13 25.34 -12.55
C ALA A 59 25.70 25.10 -13.96
N VAL A 60 25.08 24.21 -14.75
CA VAL A 60 25.45 23.98 -16.16
C VAL A 60 25.17 25.20 -17.05
N ALA A 61 24.09 25.93 -16.77
CA ALA A 61 23.75 27.12 -17.54
C ALA A 61 24.71 28.30 -17.28
N VAL A 62 25.25 28.39 -16.06
CA VAL A 62 26.10 29.51 -15.64
C VAL A 62 27.60 29.22 -15.79
N VAL A 63 28.03 27.98 -15.56
CA VAL A 63 29.44 27.60 -15.54
C VAL A 63 29.75 26.62 -16.67
N PRO A 64 30.77 26.87 -17.51
CA PRO A 64 31.19 25.91 -18.53
C PRO A 64 31.63 24.57 -17.93
N LEU A 65 31.18 23.45 -18.51
CA LEU A 65 31.57 22.12 -18.03
C LEU A 65 33.09 21.91 -18.03
N ALA A 66 33.81 22.53 -18.98
CA ALA A 66 35.26 22.41 -19.11
C ALA A 66 36.04 23.05 -17.94
N SER A 67 35.44 23.98 -17.21
CA SER A 67 36.05 24.59 -16.02
C SER A 67 35.63 23.92 -14.71
N MET A 68 34.78 22.89 -14.77
CA MET A 68 34.35 22.15 -13.58
C MET A 68 35.34 21.02 -13.25
N PRO A 69 35.84 20.93 -12.01
CA PRO A 69 36.79 19.88 -11.62
C PRO A 69 36.16 18.48 -11.65
N MET A 70 34.86 18.35 -11.36
CA MET A 70 34.15 17.07 -11.39
C MET A 70 32.70 17.23 -11.91
N PRO A 71 32.49 17.39 -13.23
CA PRO A 71 31.16 17.66 -13.80
C PRO A 71 30.18 16.50 -13.65
N TRP A 72 30.66 15.26 -13.47
CA TRP A 72 29.82 14.07 -13.32
C TRP A 72 28.98 14.09 -12.02
N LEU A 73 29.42 14.82 -10.98
CA LEU A 73 28.66 14.96 -9.73
C LEU A 73 27.31 15.67 -9.92
N LEU A 74 27.19 16.51 -10.94
CA LEU A 74 25.92 17.19 -11.27
C LEU A 74 24.80 16.21 -11.57
N VAL A 75 25.14 15.01 -12.03
CA VAL A 75 24.17 13.93 -12.31
C VAL A 75 24.09 12.96 -11.14
N VAL A 76 25.23 12.59 -10.54
CA VAL A 76 25.24 11.58 -9.46
C VAL A 76 24.52 12.09 -8.20
N ILE A 77 24.71 13.36 -7.83
CA ILE A 77 24.09 13.94 -6.62
C ILE A 77 22.55 13.87 -6.67
N PRO A 78 21.86 14.31 -7.74
CA PRO A 78 20.40 14.16 -7.83
C PRO A 78 19.97 12.71 -8.11
N ALA A 79 20.80 11.89 -8.78
CA ALA A 79 20.44 10.50 -9.08
C ALA A 79 20.35 9.61 -7.83
N VAL A 80 21.22 9.78 -6.84
CA VAL A 80 21.23 8.98 -5.60
C VAL A 80 19.89 9.02 -4.85
N PRO A 81 19.34 10.19 -4.46
CA PRO A 81 18.04 10.25 -3.78
C PRO A 81 16.90 9.77 -4.68
N LEU A 82 16.99 9.97 -6.00
CA LEU A 82 15.99 9.49 -6.96
C LEU A 82 15.94 7.95 -7.02
N LEU A 83 17.10 7.28 -7.01
CA LEU A 83 17.18 5.83 -6.94
C LEU A 83 16.63 5.29 -5.62
N LEU A 84 16.91 5.96 -4.50
CA LEU A 84 16.36 5.60 -3.20
C LEU A 84 14.83 5.77 -3.17
N ALA A 85 14.31 6.85 -3.73
CA ALA A 85 12.88 7.08 -3.88
C ALA A 85 12.22 5.96 -4.71
N ALA A 86 12.82 5.60 -5.85
CA ALA A 86 12.34 4.52 -6.70
C ALA A 86 12.34 3.16 -5.97
N LEU A 87 13.39 2.87 -5.18
CA LEU A 87 13.48 1.64 -4.39
C LEU A 87 12.38 1.56 -3.32
N LEU A 88 12.13 2.68 -2.61
CA LEU A 88 11.09 2.77 -1.60
C LEU A 88 9.69 2.62 -2.20
N ALA A 89 9.42 3.31 -3.32
CA ALA A 89 8.16 3.18 -4.04
C ALA A 89 7.95 1.74 -4.55
N TRP A 90 8.99 1.11 -5.12
CA TRP A 90 8.92 -0.28 -5.56
C TRP A 90 8.62 -1.25 -4.41
N ARG A 91 9.24 -1.05 -3.25
CA ARG A 91 8.92 -1.83 -2.03
C ARG A 91 7.48 -1.60 -1.59
N ALA A 92 7.01 -0.36 -1.58
CA ALA A 92 5.62 -0.04 -1.23
C ALA A 92 4.61 -0.71 -2.17
N HIS A 93 4.91 -0.80 -3.47
CA HIS A 93 4.09 -1.52 -4.45
C HIS A 93 4.17 -3.06 -4.33
N ARG A 94 5.30 -3.60 -3.86
CA ARG A 94 5.47 -5.05 -3.64
C ARG A 94 4.66 -5.56 -2.45
N LEU A 95 4.28 -4.70 -1.51
CA LEU A 95 3.42 -5.05 -0.38
C LEU A 95 1.97 -5.34 -0.82
N GLU A 96 1.53 -4.87 -1.99
CA GLU A 96 0.20 -5.17 -2.54
C GLU A 96 0.16 -6.54 -3.21
N LYS A 97 -0.23 -7.58 -2.48
CA LYS A 97 -0.72 -8.82 -3.11
C LYS A 97 -1.90 -9.52 -2.43
N SER A 98 -2.32 -9.11 -1.24
CA SER A 98 -3.47 -9.73 -0.60
C SER A 98 -4.72 -8.89 -0.81
N PRO A 99 -5.71 -9.36 -1.58
CA PRO A 99 -6.98 -8.67 -1.68
C PRO A 99 -7.61 -8.54 -0.28
N PRO A 100 -8.21 -7.38 0.05
CA PRO A 100 -8.94 -7.22 1.31
C PRO A 100 -10.02 -8.29 1.42
N PHE A 101 -10.20 -8.83 2.62
CA PHE A 101 -11.32 -9.70 2.95
C PHE A 101 -11.38 -10.97 2.08
N ALA A 102 -10.25 -11.42 1.52
CA ALA A 102 -10.22 -12.61 0.67
C ALA A 102 -10.60 -13.87 1.47
N ALA A 103 -10.12 -13.97 2.70
CA ALA A 103 -10.46 -15.05 3.63
C ALA A 103 -11.93 -14.95 4.06
N LEU A 104 -12.38 -13.76 4.46
CA LEU A 104 -13.77 -13.51 4.83
C LEU A 104 -14.75 -13.85 3.70
N ARG A 105 -14.42 -13.48 2.46
CA ARG A 105 -15.24 -13.77 1.28
C ARG A 105 -15.27 -15.27 0.95
N GLN A 106 -14.18 -15.99 1.22
CA GLN A 106 -14.09 -17.43 1.00
C GLN A 106 -14.94 -18.20 2.04
N GLN A 107 -14.90 -17.79 3.31
CA GLN A 107 -15.75 -18.36 4.36
C GLN A 107 -17.24 -18.08 4.10
N MET A 108 -17.58 -16.85 3.73
CA MET A 108 -18.97 -16.48 3.39
C MET A 108 -19.52 -17.29 2.21
N ALA A 109 -18.67 -17.62 1.23
CA ALA A 109 -19.06 -18.48 0.12
C ALA A 109 -19.31 -19.95 0.54
N GLN A 110 -18.55 -20.45 1.53
CA GLN A 110 -18.72 -21.80 2.08
C GLN A 110 -19.99 -21.91 2.93
N ASP A 111 -20.28 -20.90 3.74
CA ASP A 111 -21.48 -20.87 4.60
C ASP A 111 -22.75 -20.75 3.75
N LEU A 112 -22.75 -19.90 2.72
CA LEU A 112 -23.88 -19.81 1.77
C LEU A 112 -24.10 -21.11 0.99
N ALA A 113 -23.03 -21.83 0.64
CA ALA A 113 -23.16 -23.12 -0.02
C ALA A 113 -23.79 -24.17 0.90
N THR A 114 -23.39 -24.20 2.17
CA THR A 114 -23.91 -25.13 3.18
C THR A 114 -25.38 -24.86 3.48
N LEU A 115 -25.77 -23.59 3.62
CA LEU A 115 -27.17 -23.20 3.83
C LEU A 115 -28.06 -23.56 2.63
N ARG A 116 -27.54 -23.45 1.41
CA ARG A 116 -28.29 -23.77 0.19
C ARG A 116 -28.54 -25.27 0.03
N ILE A 117 -27.60 -26.10 0.47
CA ILE A 117 -27.76 -27.56 0.50
C ILE A 117 -28.83 -27.96 1.53
N LEU A 118 -28.83 -27.32 2.70
CA LEU A 118 -29.81 -27.57 3.76
C LEU A 118 -31.23 -27.08 3.44
N ASP A 119 -31.39 -26.11 2.53
CA ASP A 119 -32.70 -25.60 2.08
C ASP A 119 -33.29 -26.43 0.91
N GLU A 120 -32.47 -27.29 0.28
CA GLU A 120 -32.88 -28.22 -0.80
C GLU A 120 -33.30 -29.61 -0.28
N GLU A 121 -33.08 -29.93 1.00
CA GLU A 121 -33.59 -31.13 1.70
C GLU A 121 -34.95 -30.88 2.39
#